data_AF-A0AAE6BPR9-F1
#
_entry.id   AF-A0AAE6BPR9-F1
#
_cell.length_a   1.000
_cell.length_b   1.000
_cell.length_c   1.000
_cell.angle_alpha   90.00
_cell.angle_beta   90.00
_cell.angle_gamma   90.00
#
_symmetry.space_group_name_H-M   'P 1'
#
loop_
_entity.id
_entity.type
_entity.pdbx_description
1 polymer ?
#
loop_
_entity_poly.entity_id
_entity_poly.type
_entity_poly.pdbx_seq_one_letter_code
_entity_poly.pdbx_strand_id
1 'polypeptide(L)' 'MTALSLFNRSISERDRAFLRSVSHAGGSRDLLDGEAPAAAQCMVAGFVRLEKFRRVYVTDDGKAYLDRLARAH' A
#
# COMPACT_ATOMS: atom_id res chain seq x y z
N MET A 1 -4.43 4.06 27.26
CA MET A 1 -5.12 4.07 25.96
C MET A 1 -4.34 4.99 25.03
N THR A 2 -3.41 4.44 24.26
CA THR A 2 -2.55 5.20 23.33
C THR A 2 -3.35 5.50 22.06
N ALA A 3 -3.62 6.78 21.83
CA ALA A 3 -4.01 7.29 20.51
C ALA A 3 -2.84 7.05 19.55
N LEU A 4 -2.82 5.87 18.92
CA LEU A 4 -1.90 5.58 17.82
C LEU A 4 -2.27 6.52 16.68
N SER A 5 -1.46 7.55 16.54
CA SER A 5 -1.48 8.59 15.53
C SER A 5 -1.97 8.05 14.18
N LEU A 6 -3.23 8.36 13.84
CA LEU A 6 -3.86 8.09 12.55
C LEU A 6 -3.09 8.74 11.37
N PHE A 7 -2.13 9.63 11.67
CA PHE A 7 -1.35 10.39 10.70
C PHE A 7 0.08 9.88 10.49
N ASN A 8 0.54 8.85 11.22
CA ASN A 8 1.89 8.30 11.06
C ASN A 8 1.88 6.86 10.53
N ARG A 9 1.06 6.56 9.50
CA ARG A 9 1.18 5.31 8.75
C ARG A 9 2.31 5.43 7.71
N SER A 10 3.53 5.64 8.19
CA SER A 10 4.73 5.67 7.36
C SER A 10 5.17 4.23 7.10
N ILE A 11 4.76 3.71 5.94
CA ILE A 11 5.29 2.43 5.44
C ILE A 11 6.74 2.59 4.97
N SER A 12 7.51 1.50 5.01
CA SER A 12 8.93 1.51 4.60
C SER A 12 9.08 1.88 3.13
N GLU A 13 10.26 2.32 2.70
CA GLU A 13 10.51 2.64 1.29
C GLU A 13 10.24 1.45 0.36
N ARG A 14 10.59 0.24 0.81
CA ARG A 14 10.28 -1.02 0.12
C ARG A 14 8.78 -1.19 -0.09
N ASP A 15 7.99 -0.95 0.95
CA ASP A 15 6.54 -1.07 0.88
C ASP A 15 5.92 0.03 0.02
N ARG A 16 6.49 1.25 0.03
CA ARG A 16 6.07 2.33 -0.89
C ARG A 16 6.34 1.96 -2.34
N ALA A 17 7.49 1.35 -2.62
CA ALA A 17 7.82 0.87 -3.96
C ALA A 17 6.81 -0.20 -4.42
N PHE A 18 6.43 -1.11 -3.53
CA PHE A 18 5.36 -2.08 -3.79
C PHE A 18 4.03 -1.38 -4.09
N LEU A 19 3.58 -0.45 -3.23
CA LEU A 19 2.34 0.31 -3.41
C LEU A 19 2.32 1.09 -4.73
N ARG A 20 3.44 1.75 -5.09
CA ARG A 20 3.62 2.45 -6.37
C ARG A 20 3.51 1.50 -7.56
N SER A 21 4.11 0.31 -7.46
CA SER A 21 4.04 -0.73 -8.49
C SER A 21 2.60 -1.21 -8.73
N VAL A 22 1.83 -1.48 -7.68
CA VAL A 22 0.40 -1.85 -7.82
C VAL A 22 -0.41 -0.69 -8.43
N SER A 23 -0.14 0.54 -8.03
CA SER A 23 -0.80 1.74 -8.60
C SER A 23 -0.47 1.92 -10.10
N HIS A 24 0.81 1.78 -10.48
CA HIS A 24 1.25 1.84 -11.88
C HIS A 24 0.65 0.76 -12.77
N ALA A 25 0.33 -0.41 -12.21
CA ALA A 25 -0.35 -1.49 -12.92
C ALA A 25 -1.86 -1.22 -13.16
N GLY A 26 -2.34 0.00 -12.91
CA GLY A 26 -3.76 0.35 -13.05
C GLY A 26 -4.56 0.20 -11.76
N GLY A 27 -3.88 0.17 -10.60
CA GLY A 27 -4.51 0.11 -9.28
C GLY A 27 -4.85 -1.30 -8.80
N SER A 28 -4.57 -2.34 -9.59
CA SER A 28 -4.60 -3.73 -9.13
C SER A 28 -3.62 -4.61 -9.89
N ARG A 29 -3.05 -5.61 -9.22
CA ARG A 29 -2.22 -6.64 -9.86
C ARG A 29 -2.13 -7.90 -9.01
N ASP A 30 -1.66 -8.98 -9.62
CA ASP A 30 -1.35 -10.20 -8.89
C ASP A 30 -0.10 -10.02 -8.02
N LEU A 31 -0.14 -10.60 -6.83
CA LEU A 31 0.96 -10.63 -5.88
C LEU A 31 2.01 -11.64 -6.36
N LEU A 32 3.24 -11.17 -6.54
CA LEU A 32 4.35 -12.02 -6.93
C LEU A 32 4.93 -12.74 -5.71
N ASP A 33 5.57 -13.89 -5.95
CA ASP A 33 6.28 -14.61 -4.91
C ASP A 33 7.43 -13.74 -4.35
N GLY A 34 7.47 -13.59 -3.02
CA GLY A 34 8.42 -12.71 -2.31
C GLY A 34 7.90 -11.31 -1.97
N GLU A 35 6.75 -10.90 -2.52
CA GLU A 35 6.11 -9.61 -2.19
C GLU A 35 5.10 -9.70 -1.04
N ALA A 36 4.80 -10.91 -0.57
CA ALA A 36 3.85 -11.15 0.52
C ALA A 36 4.12 -10.32 1.79
N PRO A 37 5.38 -10.13 2.25
CA PRO A 37 5.65 -9.28 3.41
C PRO A 37 5.26 -7.81 3.17
N ALA A 38 5.56 -7.27 1.99
CA ALA A 38 5.25 -5.88 1.64
C ALA A 38 3.75 -5.66 1.45
N ALA A 39 3.06 -6.62 0.83
CA ALA A 39 1.62 -6.61 0.71
C ALA A 39 0.92 -6.67 2.07
N ALA A 40 1.43 -7.50 3.00
CA ALA A 40 0.91 -7.56 4.36
C ALA A 40 1.07 -6.22 5.09
N GLN A 41 2.24 -5.57 5.01
CA GLN A 41 2.44 -4.25 5.63
C GLN A 41 1.54 -3.18 5.01
N CYS A 42 1.42 -3.14 3.68
CA CYS A 42 0.51 -2.22 3.00
C CYS A 42 -0.96 -2.49 3.37
N MET A 43 -1.34 -3.75 3.61
CA MET A 43 -2.69 -4.13 4.01
C MET A 43 -2.97 -3.71 5.47
N VAL A 44 -2.03 -3.94 6.38
CA VAL A 44 -2.11 -3.45 7.78
C VAL A 44 -2.21 -1.93 7.81
N ALA A 45 -1.47 -1.26 6.93
CA ALA A 45 -1.54 0.19 6.77
C ALA A 45 -2.84 0.67 6.09
N GLY A 46 -3.68 -0.23 5.56
CA GLY A 46 -4.97 0.09 4.92
C GLY A 46 -4.84 0.62 3.49
N PHE A 47 -3.65 0.57 2.89
CA PHE A 47 -3.38 1.10 1.55
C PHE A 47 -3.69 0.11 0.43
N VAL A 48 -3.73 -1.18 0.75
CA VAL A 48 -4.13 -2.21 -0.21
C VAL A 48 -5.11 -3.20 0.41
N ARG A 49 -5.89 -3.86 -0.43
CA ARG A 49 -6.70 -5.02 -0.08
C ARG A 49 -6.26 -6.22 -0.90
N LEU A 50 -6.19 -7.36 -0.24
CA LEU A 50 -5.99 -8.66 -0.87
C LEU A 50 -7.35 -9.33 -1.10
N GLU A 51 -7.61 -9.76 -2.32
CA GLU A 51 -8.73 -10.63 -2.65
C GLU A 51 -8.28 -12.09 -2.76
N LYS A 52 -9.27 -12.98 -2.95
CA LYS A 52 -9.03 -14.37 -3.34
C LYS A 52 -8.15 -14.41 -4.60
N PHE A 53 -7.29 -15.43 -4.69
CA PHE A 53 -6.34 -15.62 -5.81
C PHE A 53 -5.13 -14.68 -5.84
N ARG A 54 -4.63 -14.23 -4.68
CA ARG A 54 -3.41 -13.41 -4.60
C ARG A 54 -3.50 -12.06 -5.33
N ARG A 55 -4.71 -11.56 -5.61
CA ARG A 55 -4.86 -10.26 -6.26
C ARG A 55 -4.85 -9.12 -5.24
N VAL A 56 -4.10 -8.07 -5.54
CA VAL A 56 -3.93 -6.90 -4.68
C VAL A 56 -4.54 -5.69 -5.36
N TYR A 57 -5.30 -4.90 -4.61
CA TYR A 57 -5.94 -3.68 -5.06
C TYR A 57 -5.51 -2.52 -4.19
N VAL A 58 -5.22 -1.37 -4.79
CA VAL A 58 -4.97 -0.13 -4.06
C VAL A 58 -6.29 0.46 -3.58
N THR A 59 -6.38 0.78 -2.30
CA THR A 59 -7.53 1.46 -1.71
C THR A 59 -7.50 2.97 -1.99
N ASP A 60 -8.60 3.66 -1.75
CA ASP A 60 -8.62 5.12 -1.88
C ASP A 60 -7.65 5.81 -0.92
N ASP A 61 -7.45 5.25 0.28
CA ASP A 61 -6.42 5.71 1.22
C ASP A 61 -5.01 5.51 0.66
N GLY A 62 -4.75 4.39 -0.01
CA GLY A 62 -3.47 4.12 -0.68
C GLY A 62 -3.19 5.09 -1.82
N LYS A 63 -4.22 5.43 -2.62
CA LYS A 63 -4.11 6.46 -3.67
C LYS A 63 -3.84 7.84 -3.07
N ALA A 64 -4.62 8.24 -2.06
CA ALA A 64 -4.43 9.51 -1.38
C ALA A 64 -3.04 9.63 -0.73
N TYR A 65 -2.52 8.53 -0.19
CA TYR A 65 -1.14 8.46 0.32
C TYR A 65 -0.11 8.71 -0.79
N LEU A 66 -0.25 8.04 -1.94
CA LEU A 66 0.65 8.23 -3.08
C LEU A 66 0.57 9.65 -3.65
N ASP A 67 -0.62 10.23 -3.74
CA ASP A 67 -0.81 11.61 -4.21
C ASP A 67 -0.13 12.63 -3.28
N ARG A 68 -0.26 12.45 -1.97
CA ARG A 68 0.46 13.29 -0.99
C ARG A 68 1.97 13.14 -1.14
N LEU A 69 2.45 11.93 -1.35
CA LEU A 69 3.87 11.64 -1.56
C LEU A 69 4.40 12.26 -2.85
N ALA A 70 3.61 12.28 -3.92
CA ALA A 70 3.96 12.91 -5.19
C ALA A 70 3.99 14.44 -5.11
N ARG A 71 3.16 15.06 -4.25
CA ARG A 71 3.16 16.52 -4.02
C ARG A 71 4.24 17.00 -3.05
N ALA A 72 4.79 16.10 -2.24
CA ALA A 72 5.84 16.40 -1.27
C ALA A 72 7.25 16.34 -1.86
N HIS A 73 7.38 15.92 -3.12
CA HIS A 73 8.60 15.95 -3.94
C HIS A 73 8.49 17.08 -4.97
#